data_AF-A0A840CNC9-F1
#
_entry.id   AF-A0A840CNC9-F1
#
_cell.length_a   1.000
_cell.length_b   1.000
_cell.length_c   1.000
_cell.angle_alpha   90.00
_cell.angle_beta   90.00
_cell.angle_gamma   90.00
#
_symmetry.space_group_name_H-M   'P 1'
#
loop_
_entity.id
_entity.type
_entity.pdbx_description
1 polymer ?
#
loop_
_entity_poly.entity_id
_entity_poly.type
_entity_poly.pdbx_seq_one_letter_code
_entity_poly.pdbx_strand_id
1 'polypeptide(L)'
;MSKMLSPEDWQLHDAFRNIIAYESLPIHTLEIAELIYNDDLALESLNGVLSKYAIKNIRNINNDLLDLVILYIHEVLKDGVIEEQEKRNIEVFKLYFKIREGDFYQKKKREIENILRIQFEKLYFDDKITKEEAFHNFLLRDIFDLSHEQYDRFKEKEVRRALDNGSNIKDLDTSIIPKK
;
A
#
# COMPACT_ATOMS: atom_id res chain seq x y z
N MET A 1 18.38 -1.15 -19.11
CA MET A 1 17.81 -1.93 -17.99
C MET A 1 16.43 -2.41 -18.42
N SER A 2 16.03 -3.63 -18.07
CA SER A 2 14.73 -4.22 -18.43
C SER A 2 13.57 -3.43 -17.80
N LYS A 3 12.45 -3.27 -18.52
CA LYS A 3 11.19 -2.80 -17.90
C LYS A 3 10.84 -3.74 -16.74
N MET A 4 10.58 -3.17 -15.55
CA MET A 4 10.28 -3.93 -14.33
C MET A 4 8.76 -4.08 -14.10
N LEU A 5 7.96 -3.25 -14.77
CA LEU A 5 6.50 -3.36 -14.81
C LEU A 5 6.09 -4.19 -16.04
N SER A 6 5.01 -4.97 -15.91
CA SER A 6 4.45 -5.73 -17.02
C SER A 6 3.66 -4.80 -17.95
N PRO A 7 4.01 -4.69 -19.26
CA PRO A 7 3.32 -3.80 -20.21
C PRO A 7 1.85 -4.17 -20.53
N GLU A 8 1.35 -5.26 -19.94
CA GLU A 8 -0.02 -5.77 -20.16
C GLU A 8 -0.83 -5.77 -18.85
N ASP A 9 -0.34 -5.08 -17.82
CA ASP A 9 -1.00 -4.99 -16.51
C ASP A 9 -2.20 -4.01 -16.56
N TRP A 10 -3.32 -4.50 -17.08
CA TRP A 10 -4.54 -3.69 -17.24
C TRP A 10 -5.05 -3.11 -15.91
N GLN A 11 -4.86 -3.80 -14.79
CA GLN A 11 -5.23 -3.32 -13.45
C GLN A 11 -4.37 -2.12 -13.06
N LEU A 12 -3.06 -2.17 -13.33
CA LEU A 12 -2.15 -1.04 -13.14
C LEU A 12 -2.58 0.19 -13.95
N HIS A 13 -2.86 0.00 -15.24
CA HIS A 13 -3.29 1.10 -16.10
C HIS A 13 -4.62 1.72 -15.65
N ASP A 14 -5.60 0.90 -15.29
CA ASP A 14 -6.91 1.41 -14.85
C ASP A 14 -6.79 2.17 -13.51
N ALA A 15 -6.01 1.63 -12.57
CA ALA A 15 -5.74 2.31 -11.30
C ALA A 15 -5.07 3.68 -11.54
N PHE A 16 -4.02 3.76 -12.37
CA PHE A 16 -3.33 5.02 -12.63
C PHE A 16 -4.15 6.00 -13.47
N ARG A 17 -5.01 5.50 -14.37
CA ARG A 17 -6.00 6.33 -15.06
C ARG A 17 -6.93 7.03 -14.06
N ASN A 18 -7.44 6.29 -13.07
CA ASN A 18 -8.29 6.85 -12.03
C ASN A 18 -7.51 7.86 -11.18
N ILE A 19 -6.29 7.53 -10.75
CA ILE A 19 -5.44 8.40 -9.91
C ILE A 19 -5.15 9.74 -10.60
N ILE A 20 -4.77 9.71 -11.87
CA ILE A 20 -4.46 10.93 -12.65
C ILE A 20 -5.71 11.82 -12.76
N ALA A 21 -6.88 11.22 -12.95
CA ALA A 21 -8.14 11.96 -13.09
C ALA A 21 -8.60 12.69 -11.81
N TYR A 22 -8.09 12.34 -10.63
CA TYR A 22 -8.44 13.01 -9.36
C TYR A 22 -7.70 14.35 -9.15
N GLU A 23 -6.63 14.65 -9.91
CA GLU A 23 -5.86 15.91 -9.93
C GLU A 23 -5.43 16.49 -8.55
N SER A 24 -5.44 15.69 -7.47
CA SER A 24 -5.11 16.17 -6.12
C SER A 24 -3.62 16.13 -5.80
N LEU A 25 -2.80 15.60 -6.69
CA LEU A 25 -1.36 15.42 -6.49
C LEU A 25 -0.56 16.63 -7.00
N PRO A 26 0.61 16.91 -6.40
CA PRO A 26 1.54 17.88 -6.96
C PRO A 26 1.89 17.57 -8.41
N ILE A 27 2.12 18.60 -9.23
CA ILE A 27 2.31 18.45 -10.68
C ILE A 27 3.48 17.53 -11.05
N HIS A 28 4.58 17.56 -10.29
CA HIS A 28 5.71 16.64 -10.50
C HIS A 28 5.34 15.19 -10.21
N THR A 29 4.45 14.95 -9.25
CA THR A 29 3.94 13.63 -8.91
C THR A 29 2.93 13.14 -9.93
N LEU A 30 2.09 14.03 -10.47
CA LEU A 30 1.20 13.71 -11.60
C LEU A 30 1.98 13.27 -12.83
N GLU A 31 3.06 13.97 -13.19
CA GLU A 31 3.91 13.52 -14.31
C GLU A 31 4.57 12.16 -14.06
N ILE A 32 4.93 11.85 -12.80
CA ILE A 32 5.42 10.51 -12.46
C ILE A 32 4.30 9.46 -12.59
N ALA A 33 3.07 9.79 -12.19
CA ALA A 33 1.91 8.93 -12.38
C ALA A 33 1.63 8.68 -13.88
N GLU A 34 1.77 9.71 -14.72
CA GLU A 34 1.67 9.60 -16.18
C GLU A 34 2.75 8.70 -16.77
N LEU A 35 3.99 8.75 -16.26
CA LEU A 35 5.03 7.81 -16.68
C LEU A 35 4.65 6.36 -16.38
N ILE A 36 3.98 6.09 -15.25
CA ILE A 36 3.49 4.76 -14.92
C ILE A 36 2.35 4.36 -15.85
N TYR A 37 1.38 5.25 -16.04
CA TYR A 37 0.23 5.01 -16.93
C TYR A 37 0.62 4.71 -18.38
N ASN A 38 1.72 5.30 -18.88
CA ASN A 38 2.20 5.11 -20.25
C ASN A 38 3.29 4.02 -20.38
N ASP A 39 3.54 3.20 -19.35
CA ASP A 39 4.63 2.21 -19.31
C ASP A 39 6.04 2.77 -19.55
N ASP A 40 6.23 4.04 -19.24
CA ASP A 40 7.45 4.81 -19.48
C ASP A 40 8.24 5.08 -18.19
N LEU A 41 7.85 4.47 -17.07
CA LEU A 41 8.60 4.52 -15.82
C LEU A 41 9.95 3.79 -15.97
N ALA A 42 10.97 4.58 -16.26
CA ALA A 42 12.37 4.21 -16.24
C ALA A 42 13.18 5.26 -15.47
N LEU A 43 14.41 4.91 -15.08
CA LEU A 43 15.27 5.82 -14.31
C LEU A 43 15.55 7.12 -15.08
N GLU A 44 15.71 7.01 -16.40
CA GLU A 44 15.94 8.12 -17.31
C GLU A 44 14.74 9.07 -17.34
N SER A 45 13.53 8.55 -17.56
CA SER A 45 12.28 9.34 -17.59
C SER A 45 12.01 10.00 -16.23
N LEU A 46 12.20 9.26 -15.14
CA LEU A 46 12.05 9.77 -13.77
C LEU A 46 13.04 10.90 -13.49
N ASN A 47 14.31 10.74 -13.86
CA ASN A 47 15.31 11.81 -13.74
C ASN A 47 14.98 13.03 -14.61
N GLY A 48 14.32 12.82 -15.75
CA GLY A 48 13.78 13.89 -16.60
C GLY A 48 12.77 14.74 -15.85
N VAL A 49 11.78 14.12 -15.19
CA VAL A 49 10.79 14.84 -14.36
C VAL A 49 11.48 15.56 -13.20
N LEU A 50 12.37 14.90 -12.47
CA LEU A 50 13.08 15.52 -11.34
C LEU A 50 13.89 16.75 -11.79
N SER A 51 14.56 16.68 -12.93
CA SER A 51 15.34 17.78 -13.49
C SER A 51 14.46 18.95 -13.92
N LYS A 52 13.33 18.67 -14.57
CA LYS A 52 12.33 19.67 -15.01
C LYS A 52 11.84 20.52 -13.84
N TYR A 53 11.65 19.91 -12.67
CA TYR A 53 11.16 20.58 -11.45
C TYR A 53 12.28 21.00 -10.47
N ALA A 54 13.54 20.97 -10.90
CA ALA A 54 14.71 21.30 -10.06
C ALA A 54 14.82 20.48 -8.75
N ILE A 55 14.27 19.26 -8.74
CA ILE A 55 14.32 18.33 -7.61
C ILE A 55 15.66 17.59 -7.67
N LYS A 56 16.60 17.98 -6.81
CA LYS A 56 17.96 17.41 -6.79
C LYS A 56 18.00 15.94 -6.35
N ASN A 57 17.04 15.50 -5.55
CA ASN A 57 16.99 14.14 -5.01
C ASN A 57 15.53 13.73 -4.87
N ILE A 58 15.18 12.54 -5.37
CA ILE A 58 13.82 11.98 -5.27
C ILE A 58 13.31 11.90 -3.82
N ARG A 59 14.21 11.75 -2.85
CA ARG A 59 13.84 11.75 -1.43
C ARG A 59 13.28 13.09 -0.94
N ASN A 60 13.52 14.20 -1.66
CA ASN A 60 12.98 15.51 -1.31
C ASN A 60 11.45 15.57 -1.51
N ILE A 61 10.90 14.73 -2.39
CA ILE A 61 9.46 14.61 -2.65
C ILE A 61 8.88 13.30 -2.11
N ASN A 62 9.56 12.67 -1.14
CA ASN A 62 9.18 11.35 -0.64
C ASN A 62 7.76 11.30 -0.04
N ASN A 63 7.28 12.40 0.56
CA ASN A 63 5.90 12.46 1.05
C ASN A 63 4.89 12.34 -0.10
N ASP A 64 5.12 13.05 -1.21
CA ASP A 64 4.22 13.03 -2.36
C ASP A 64 4.25 11.68 -3.07
N LEU A 65 5.42 11.03 -3.11
CA LEU A 65 5.56 9.68 -3.68
C LEU A 65 4.91 8.61 -2.79
N LEU A 66 4.96 8.77 -1.47
CA LEU A 66 4.19 7.92 -0.56
C LEU A 66 2.70 8.10 -0.77
N ASP A 67 2.21 9.33 -0.97
CA ASP A 67 0.80 9.59 -1.29
C ASP A 67 0.39 8.90 -2.59
N LEU A 68 1.23 8.98 -3.64
CA LEU A 68 0.98 8.28 -4.90
C LEU A 68 0.86 6.76 -4.72
N VAL A 69 1.77 6.14 -3.95
CA VAL A 69 1.71 4.69 -3.69
C VAL A 69 0.50 4.33 -2.83
N ILE A 70 0.12 5.17 -1.85
CA ILE A 70 -1.09 4.96 -1.04
C ILE A 70 -2.36 5.03 -1.90
N LEU A 71 -2.43 5.96 -2.84
CA LEU A 71 -3.55 6.05 -3.78
C LEU A 71 -3.65 4.78 -4.64
N TYR A 72 -2.51 4.28 -5.14
CA TYR A 72 -2.50 3.00 -5.86
C TYR A 72 -2.98 1.84 -4.98
N ILE A 73 -2.46 1.73 -3.74
CA ILE A 73 -2.89 0.70 -2.78
C ILE A 73 -4.40 0.79 -2.51
N HIS A 74 -4.94 2.01 -2.39
CA HIS A 74 -6.37 2.23 -2.20
C HIS A 74 -7.20 1.79 -3.41
N GLU A 75 -6.72 2.03 -4.63
CA GLU A 75 -7.39 1.60 -5.86
C GLU A 75 -7.45 0.07 -5.97
N VAL A 76 -6.33 -0.62 -5.73
CA VAL A 76 -6.27 -2.08 -5.86
C VAL A 76 -7.06 -2.80 -4.76
N LEU A 77 -7.06 -2.28 -3.53
CA LEU A 77 -7.79 -2.87 -2.41
C LEU A 77 -9.32 -2.63 -2.42
N LYS A 78 -9.89 -2.08 -3.50
CA LYS A 78 -11.34 -1.83 -3.61
C LYS A 78 -12.16 -3.11 -3.55
N ASP A 79 -11.69 -4.17 -4.19
CA ASP A 79 -12.32 -5.49 -4.15
C ASP A 79 -12.10 -6.23 -2.81
N GLY A 80 -11.19 -5.71 -1.98
CA GLY A 80 -10.88 -6.23 -0.64
C GLY A 80 -9.80 -7.31 -0.62
N VAL A 81 -9.10 -7.54 -1.73
CA VAL A 81 -7.96 -8.46 -1.79
C VAL A 81 -6.77 -7.72 -2.43
N ILE A 82 -5.57 -8.18 -2.14
CA ILE A 82 -4.37 -7.76 -2.87
C ILE A 82 -3.77 -8.96 -3.56
N GLU A 83 -3.57 -8.84 -4.85
CA GLU A 83 -2.96 -9.87 -5.67
C GLU A 83 -1.43 -9.76 -5.66
N GLU A 84 -0.76 -10.88 -5.93
CA GLU A 84 0.70 -10.93 -6.02
C GLU A 84 1.27 -9.97 -7.08
N GLN A 85 0.53 -9.71 -8.16
CA GLN A 85 0.95 -8.77 -9.18
C GLN A 85 0.90 -7.32 -8.67
N GLU A 86 -0.14 -6.95 -7.95
CA GLU A 86 -0.30 -5.62 -7.35
C GLU A 86 0.75 -5.36 -6.28
N LYS A 87 1.07 -6.38 -5.47
CA LYS A 87 2.20 -6.36 -4.54
C LYS A 87 3.53 -6.10 -5.25
N ARG A 88 3.81 -6.82 -6.34
CA ARG A 88 5.02 -6.59 -7.15
C ARG A 88 5.09 -5.17 -7.69
N ASN A 89 3.98 -4.60 -8.15
CA ASN A 89 3.93 -3.21 -8.61
C ASN A 89 4.30 -2.23 -7.46
N ILE A 90 3.76 -2.45 -6.26
CA ILE A 90 4.09 -1.65 -5.07
C ILE A 90 5.59 -1.75 -4.74
N GLU A 91 6.17 -2.96 -4.79
CA GLU A 91 7.61 -3.16 -4.55
C GLU A 91 8.47 -2.43 -5.58
N VAL A 92 8.09 -2.47 -6.86
CA VAL A 92 8.75 -1.71 -7.93
C VAL A 92 8.67 -0.21 -7.64
N PHE A 93 7.51 0.31 -7.24
CA PHE A 93 7.37 1.72 -6.88
C PHE A 93 8.26 2.11 -5.70
N LYS A 94 8.27 1.30 -4.63
CA LYS A 94 9.16 1.53 -3.48
C LYS A 94 10.62 1.63 -3.92
N LEU A 95 11.05 0.76 -4.83
CA LEU A 95 12.41 0.76 -5.38
C LEU A 95 12.72 2.04 -6.16
N TYR A 96 11.91 2.38 -7.16
CA TYR A 96 12.12 3.58 -8.00
C TYR A 96 12.10 4.86 -7.16
N PHE A 97 11.17 4.95 -6.21
CA PHE A 97 10.96 6.13 -5.36
C PHE A 97 11.90 6.18 -4.16
N LYS A 98 12.75 5.16 -3.99
CA LYS A 98 13.66 5.01 -2.84
C LYS A 98 12.92 5.12 -1.50
N ILE A 99 11.70 4.59 -1.43
CA ILE A 99 10.94 4.42 -0.19
C ILE A 99 11.63 3.34 0.63
N ARG A 100 11.87 3.62 1.91
CA ARG A 100 12.54 2.71 2.84
C ARG A 100 11.53 2.10 3.79
N GLU A 101 11.90 0.95 4.37
CA GLU A 101 11.19 0.35 5.49
C GLU A 101 10.90 1.41 6.57
N GLY A 102 9.65 1.43 7.03
CA GLY A 102 9.16 2.38 8.03
C GLY A 102 8.79 3.77 7.51
N ASP A 103 9.07 4.15 6.25
CA ASP A 103 8.65 5.45 5.70
C ASP A 103 7.11 5.61 5.76
N PHE A 104 6.36 4.55 5.43
CA PHE A 104 4.89 4.53 5.56
C PHE A 104 4.44 4.78 7.00
N TYR A 105 4.95 3.99 7.95
CA TYR A 105 4.57 4.10 9.36
C TYR A 105 4.93 5.45 9.97
N GLN A 106 6.07 6.04 9.60
CA GLN A 106 6.55 7.30 10.18
C GLN A 106 5.83 8.53 9.60
N LYS A 107 5.47 8.50 8.31
CA LYS A 107 4.98 9.70 7.60
C LYS A 107 3.51 9.66 7.23
N LYS A 108 2.94 8.46 7.10
CA LYS A 108 1.59 8.24 6.59
C LYS A 108 0.77 7.33 7.50
N LYS A 109 1.07 7.33 8.80
CA LYS A 109 0.44 6.45 9.79
C LYS A 109 -1.09 6.49 9.74
N ARG A 110 -1.67 7.68 9.62
CA ARG A 110 -3.12 7.86 9.65
C ARG A 110 -3.78 7.32 8.38
N GLU A 111 -3.13 7.54 7.25
CA GLU A 111 -3.58 7.08 5.94
C GLU A 111 -3.56 5.55 5.87
N ILE A 112 -2.47 4.92 6.32
CA ILE A 112 -2.39 3.44 6.39
C ILE A 112 -3.38 2.88 7.41
N GLU A 113 -3.59 3.54 8.54
CA GLU A 113 -4.56 3.12 9.57
C GLU A 113 -5.98 3.07 9.00
N ASN A 114 -6.37 4.07 8.22
CA ASN A 114 -7.68 4.11 7.58
C ASN A 114 -7.87 2.95 6.59
N ILE A 115 -6.87 2.67 5.76
CA ILE A 115 -6.92 1.54 4.81
C ILE A 115 -7.00 0.22 5.58
N LEU A 116 -6.10 0.00 6.52
CA LEU A 116 -6.04 -1.24 7.30
C LEU A 116 -7.32 -1.46 8.11
N ARG A 117 -7.92 -0.42 8.69
CA ARG A 117 -9.19 -0.54 9.40
C ARG A 117 -10.29 -1.10 8.50
N ILE A 118 -10.43 -0.57 7.28
CA ILE A 118 -11.44 -1.05 6.33
C ILE A 118 -11.19 -2.52 5.98
N GLN A 119 -9.93 -2.91 5.79
CA GLN A 119 -9.60 -4.30 5.50
C GLN A 119 -9.84 -5.22 6.69
N PHE A 120 -9.51 -4.81 7.92
CA PHE A 120 -9.77 -5.61 9.12
C PHE A 120 -11.25 -5.79 9.41
N GLU A 121 -12.08 -4.76 9.16
CA GLU A 121 -13.54 -4.89 9.31
C GLU A 121 -14.10 -5.97 8.37
N LYS A 122 -13.54 -6.12 7.15
CA LYS A 122 -13.90 -7.20 6.22
C LYS A 122 -13.35 -8.55 6.69
N LEU A 123 -12.08 -8.61 7.04
CA LEU A 123 -11.38 -9.85 7.41
C LEU A 123 -11.94 -10.50 8.67
N TYR A 124 -12.34 -9.71 9.67
CA TYR A 124 -12.88 -10.24 10.92
C TYR A 124 -14.41 -10.31 10.92
N PHE A 125 -15.08 -10.21 9.77
CA PHE A 125 -16.54 -10.09 9.70
C PHE A 125 -17.28 -11.27 10.33
N ASP A 126 -16.77 -12.50 10.15
CA ASP A 126 -17.33 -13.73 10.73
C ASP A 126 -16.63 -14.15 12.04
N ASP A 127 -15.83 -13.23 12.59
CA ASP A 127 -15.01 -13.40 13.79
C ASP A 127 -14.01 -14.58 13.71
N LYS A 128 -13.61 -15.00 12.51
CA LYS A 128 -12.58 -16.01 12.26
C LYS A 128 -11.66 -15.58 11.12
N ILE A 129 -10.45 -16.14 11.10
CA ILE A 129 -9.50 -15.94 10.01
C ILE A 129 -9.20 -17.28 9.36
N THR A 130 -9.57 -17.41 8.10
CA THR A 130 -9.21 -18.53 7.22
C THR A 130 -7.74 -18.48 6.81
N LYS A 131 -7.25 -19.52 6.13
CA LYS A 131 -5.86 -19.54 5.66
C LYS A 131 -5.61 -18.50 4.58
N GLU A 132 -6.59 -18.32 3.71
CA GLU A 132 -6.59 -17.35 2.62
C GLU A 132 -6.55 -15.92 3.19
N GLU A 133 -7.33 -15.65 4.23
CA GLU A 133 -7.34 -14.36 4.93
C GLU A 133 -6.05 -14.12 5.72
N ALA A 134 -5.48 -15.15 6.34
CA ALA A 134 -4.17 -15.05 6.99
C ALA A 134 -3.06 -14.72 5.97
N PHE A 135 -3.12 -15.30 4.77
CA PHE A 135 -2.20 -14.97 3.69
C PHE A 135 -2.40 -13.52 3.23
N HIS A 136 -3.64 -13.07 3.04
CA HIS A 136 -3.94 -11.68 2.72
C HIS A 136 -3.43 -10.71 3.81
N ASN A 137 -3.59 -11.05 5.08
CA ASN A 137 -3.03 -10.31 6.23
C ASN A 137 -1.50 -10.17 6.14
N PHE A 138 -0.81 -11.24 5.77
CA PHE A 138 0.63 -11.21 5.55
C PHE A 138 0.99 -10.20 4.44
N LEU A 139 0.28 -10.22 3.31
CA LEU A 139 0.53 -9.30 2.20
C LEU A 139 0.25 -7.84 2.58
N LEU A 140 -0.87 -7.56 3.25
CA LEU A 140 -1.21 -6.20 3.72
C LEU A 140 -0.14 -5.62 4.64
N ARG A 141 0.40 -6.43 5.55
CA ARG A 141 1.50 -6.00 6.41
C ARG A 141 2.76 -5.71 5.60
N ASP A 142 3.09 -6.59 4.66
CA ASP A 142 4.32 -6.52 3.85
C ASP A 142 4.32 -5.28 2.93
N ILE A 143 3.19 -4.97 2.27
CA ILE A 143 3.12 -3.79 1.39
C ILE A 143 3.33 -2.46 2.13
N PHE A 144 3.05 -2.40 3.44
CA PHE A 144 3.30 -1.20 4.25
C PHE A 144 4.63 -1.25 5.04
N ASP A 145 5.42 -2.33 4.88
CA ASP A 145 6.66 -2.58 5.62
C ASP A 145 6.47 -2.46 7.15
N LEU A 146 5.37 -3.01 7.66
CA LEU A 146 5.04 -2.96 9.09
C LEU A 146 5.64 -4.14 9.84
N SER A 147 6.23 -3.87 11.00
CA SER A 147 6.64 -4.95 11.91
C SER A 147 5.42 -5.70 12.44
N HIS A 148 5.61 -6.94 12.91
CA HIS A 148 4.55 -7.72 13.57
C HIS A 148 3.85 -6.91 14.66
N GLU A 149 4.62 -6.24 15.52
CA GLU A 149 4.07 -5.44 16.62
C GLU A 149 3.29 -4.22 16.14
N GLN A 150 3.77 -3.52 15.09
CA GLN A 150 3.06 -2.37 14.53
C GLN A 150 1.73 -2.79 13.92
N TYR A 151 1.73 -3.91 13.18
CA TYR A 151 0.54 -4.44 12.53
C TYR A 151 -0.51 -4.92 13.54
N ASP A 152 -0.09 -5.66 14.57
CA ASP A 152 -1.00 -6.15 15.61
C ASP A 152 -1.67 -5.01 16.39
N ARG A 153 -0.98 -3.86 16.58
CA ARG A 153 -1.62 -2.66 17.16
C ARG A 153 -2.75 -2.12 16.32
N PHE A 154 -2.68 -2.20 14.99
CA PHE A 154 -3.79 -1.78 14.12
C PHE A 154 -4.98 -2.76 14.18
N LYS A 155 -4.72 -4.05 14.43
CA LYS A 155 -5.76 -5.09 14.56
C LYS A 155 -6.46 -5.11 15.92
N GLU A 156 -5.89 -4.49 16.96
CA GLU A 156 -6.32 -4.65 18.36
C GLU A 156 -7.84 -4.47 18.56
N LYS A 157 -8.44 -3.47 17.89
CA LYS A 157 -9.88 -3.19 17.98
C LYS A 157 -10.73 -4.37 17.48
N GLU A 158 -10.42 -4.91 16.31
CA GLU A 158 -11.20 -5.99 15.69
C GLU A 158 -10.94 -7.33 16.39
N VAL A 159 -9.70 -7.58 16.84
CA VAL A 159 -9.39 -8.76 17.67
C VAL A 159 -10.17 -8.72 18.98
N ARG A 160 -10.24 -7.58 19.67
CA ARG A 160 -11.02 -7.45 20.91
C ARG A 160 -12.51 -7.70 20.64
N ARG A 161 -13.07 -7.13 19.57
CA ARG A 161 -14.46 -7.37 19.15
C ARG A 161 -14.76 -8.85 18.94
N ALA A 162 -13.91 -9.55 18.18
CA ALA A 162 -14.09 -10.98 17.91
C ALA A 162 -14.00 -11.83 19.19
N LEU A 163 -13.07 -11.50 20.10
CA LEU A 163 -12.97 -12.17 21.40
C LEU A 163 -14.21 -11.92 22.29
N ASP A 164 -14.74 -10.69 22.30
CA ASP A 164 -15.97 -10.34 23.03
C ASP A 164 -17.19 -11.10 22.48
N ASN A 165 -17.18 -11.43 21.18
CA ASN A 165 -18.18 -12.28 20.52
C ASN A 165 -17.99 -13.79 20.76
N GLY A 166 -16.95 -14.19 21.51
CA GLY A 166 -16.70 -15.57 21.91
C GLY A 166 -15.75 -16.37 20.99
N SER A 167 -15.07 -15.71 20.04
CA SER A 167 -14.07 -16.38 19.21
C SER A 167 -12.86 -16.83 20.00
N ASN A 168 -12.21 -17.89 19.51
CA ASN A 168 -10.98 -18.38 20.08
C ASN A 168 -9.81 -17.57 19.52
N ILE A 169 -8.90 -17.12 20.38
CA ILE A 169 -7.73 -16.35 19.96
C ILE A 169 -6.85 -17.06 18.92
N LYS A 170 -6.86 -18.40 18.92
CA LYS A 170 -6.12 -19.21 17.92
C LYS A 170 -6.64 -19.05 16.50
N ASP A 171 -7.87 -18.55 16.36
CA ASP A 171 -8.56 -18.40 15.09
C ASP A 171 -8.47 -16.94 14.55
N LEU A 172 -7.72 -16.05 15.22
CA LEU A 172 -7.72 -14.60 14.94
C LEU A 172 -6.40 -14.06 14.35
N ASP A 173 -5.46 -14.93 13.98
CA ASP A 173 -4.17 -14.56 13.35
C ASP A 173 -3.49 -13.35 14.03
N THR A 174 -3.28 -13.45 15.34
CA THR A 174 -2.70 -12.38 16.16
C THR A 174 -1.67 -12.91 17.15
N SER A 175 -0.60 -12.15 17.36
CA SER A 175 0.43 -12.47 18.37
C SER A 175 0.24 -11.72 19.68
N ILE A 176 -0.63 -10.69 19.70
CA ILE A 176 -0.94 -9.87 20.87
C ILE A 176 -2.32 -10.21 21.40
N ILE A 177 -2.39 -10.60 22.67
CA ILE A 177 -3.65 -10.70 23.41
C ILE A 177 -4.03 -9.28 23.86
N PRO A 178 -5.18 -8.71 23.42
CA PRO A 178 -5.62 -7.41 23.89
C PRO A 178 -5.77 -7.45 25.41
N LYS A 179 -5.20 -6.48 26.13
CA LYS A 179 -5.43 -6.36 27.57
C LYS A 179 -6.89 -5.93 27.79
N LYS A 180 -7.52 -6.50 28.83
CA LYS A 180 -8.85 -6.05 29.30
C LYS A 180 -8.79 -4.62 29.80
#